data_AF-A0AAN5BPF1-F1
#
_entry.id   AF-A0AAN5BPF1-F1
#
_cell.length_a   1.000
_cell.length_b   1.000
_cell.length_c   1.000
_cell.angle_alpha   90.00
_cell.angle_beta   90.00
_cell.angle_gamma   90.00
#
_symmetry.space_group_name_H-M   'P 1'
#
loop_
_entity.id
_entity.type
_entity.pdbx_description
1 polymer ?
#
loop_
_entity_poly.entity_id
_entity_poly.type
_entity_poly.pdbx_seq_one_letter_code
_entity_poly.pdbx_strand_id
1 'polypeptide(L)'
;MSDPDHPSYGQHFTTHDEMKRMLLPRDDTVDAVRQWLENGGVTDFTQDADWINFCTTVDTANKLLNAQFKWYVSDVKHIRRLRTLQYDVPESVTPHINTIQPTTRFGKISPKKAVTHSKPSQLDVTALAAAVVAKNISHCDSIITPTCLKELYNIGDYQADANSGSKIAFASYLEEYARYADLENFENYLAPWAKGQNFSVTTFNGGLNDQNSSSDSGEANLDLQYILGVSAPLPVTEFSTGGRGPLVPDLTQPDPNSNSNEPYLEFFQNVLKLDQKDLPQVISTSYGENEQVSHSSTVDP
;
A
#
# COMPACT_ATOMS: atom_id res chain seq x y z
N MET A 1 2.12 24.93 2.80
CA MET A 1 1.59 24.22 1.61
C MET A 1 0.23 23.59 1.86
N SER A 2 -0.01 22.96 3.02
CA SER A 2 -1.31 22.37 3.37
C SER A 2 -2.18 23.25 4.28
N ASP A 3 -1.60 24.29 4.89
CA ASP A 3 -2.34 25.28 5.68
C ASP A 3 -3.08 26.27 4.76
N PRO A 4 -4.43 26.31 4.77
CA PRO A 4 -5.23 27.17 3.90
C PRO A 4 -5.04 28.66 4.16
N ASP A 5 -4.59 29.04 5.36
CA ASP A 5 -4.37 30.44 5.73
C ASP A 5 -2.97 30.94 5.35
N HIS A 6 -2.07 30.03 4.97
CA HIS A 6 -0.69 30.37 4.61
C HIS A 6 -0.57 30.75 3.12
N PRO A 7 0.23 31.78 2.74
CA PRO A 7 0.39 32.20 1.33
C PRO A 7 0.91 31.11 0.38
N SER A 8 1.54 30.06 0.91
CA SER A 8 2.01 28.90 0.14
C SER A 8 1.02 27.76 0.05
N TYR A 9 -0.24 27.95 0.47
CA TYR A 9 -1.29 26.94 0.32
C TYR A 9 -1.42 26.48 -1.15
N GLY A 10 -1.50 25.16 -1.35
CA GLY A 10 -1.62 24.53 -2.67
C GLY A 10 -0.33 24.54 -3.52
N GLN A 11 0.74 25.17 -3.06
CA GLN A 11 2.04 25.19 -3.76
C GLN A 11 2.84 23.92 -3.42
N HIS A 12 2.31 22.76 -3.79
CA HIS A 12 2.96 21.47 -3.60
C HIS A 12 4.21 21.31 -4.48
N PHE A 13 5.13 20.44 -4.07
CA PHE A 13 6.29 20.08 -4.90
C PHE A 13 5.84 19.47 -6.23
N THR A 14 6.60 19.77 -7.28
CA THR A 14 6.25 19.35 -8.64
C THR A 14 6.98 18.09 -9.09
N THR A 15 8.10 17.76 -8.44
CA THR A 15 8.88 16.57 -8.74
C THR A 15 9.37 15.87 -7.47
N HIS A 16 9.61 14.58 -7.60
CA HIS A 16 10.22 13.77 -6.55
C HIS A 16 11.59 14.32 -6.13
N ASP A 17 12.42 14.75 -7.09
CA ASP A 17 13.76 15.29 -6.82
C ASP A 17 13.74 16.63 -6.09
N GLU A 18 12.70 17.45 -6.30
CA GLU A 18 12.49 18.67 -5.54
C GLU A 18 12.20 18.37 -4.06
N MET A 19 11.29 17.44 -3.81
CA MET A 19 10.96 16.99 -2.45
C MET A 19 12.19 16.37 -1.76
N LYS A 20 12.90 15.46 -2.44
CA LYS A 20 14.08 14.75 -1.88
C LYS A 20 15.15 15.69 -1.36
N ARG A 21 15.39 16.82 -2.03
CA ARG A 21 16.41 17.79 -1.61
C ARG A 21 16.20 18.32 -0.20
N MET A 22 14.95 18.33 0.28
CA MET A 22 14.64 18.76 1.65
C MET A 22 14.81 17.66 2.70
N LEU A 23 14.92 16.41 2.27
CA LEU A 23 15.11 15.25 3.15
C LEU A 23 16.57 14.83 3.28
N LEU A 24 17.47 15.38 2.46
CA LEU A 24 18.87 14.97 2.45
C LEU A 24 19.51 15.15 3.83
N PRO A 25 20.08 14.08 4.41
CA PRO A 25 20.93 14.20 5.59
C PRO A 25 22.16 15.04 5.26
N ARG A 26 22.85 15.50 6.31
CA ARG A 26 24.15 16.14 6.15
C ARG A 26 25.17 15.16 5.57
N ASP A 27 26.14 15.67 4.82
CA ASP A 27 27.19 14.84 4.19
C ASP A 27 27.94 13.99 5.23
N ASP A 28 28.21 14.54 6.42
CA ASP A 28 28.87 13.82 7.52
C ASP A 28 28.07 12.58 8.00
N THR A 29 26.75 12.67 8.00
CA THR A 29 25.81 11.60 8.38
C THR A 29 25.83 10.49 7.34
N VAL A 30 25.80 10.86 6.06
CA VAL A 30 25.87 9.91 4.95
C VAL A 30 27.23 9.21 4.96
N ASP A 31 28.33 9.95 5.10
CA ASP A 31 29.68 9.40 5.11
C ASP A 31 29.91 8.44 6.28
N ALA A 32 29.41 8.76 7.48
CA ALA A 32 29.51 7.88 8.64
C ALA A 32 28.82 6.52 8.39
N VAL A 33 27.60 6.54 7.84
CA VAL A 33 26.87 5.30 7.54
C VAL A 33 27.52 4.51 6.41
N ARG A 34 27.96 5.18 5.34
CA ARG A 34 28.66 4.53 4.22
C ARG A 34 29.95 3.84 4.67
N GLN A 35 30.79 4.53 5.42
CA GLN A 35 32.03 3.96 5.94
C GLN A 35 31.76 2.76 6.85
N TRP A 36 30.72 2.83 7.69
CA TRP A 36 30.32 1.71 8.53
C TRP A 36 29.86 0.49 7.72
N LEU A 37 29.05 0.68 6.68
CA LEU A 37 28.62 -0.38 5.77
C LEU A 37 29.82 -1.01 5.05
N GLU A 38 30.70 -0.20 4.48
CA GLU A 38 31.91 -0.64 3.77
C GLU A 38 32.85 -1.44 4.70
N ASN A 39 33.12 -0.92 5.90
CA ASN A 39 33.93 -1.60 6.91
C ASN A 39 33.30 -2.92 7.39
N GLY A 40 31.96 -3.00 7.37
CA GLY A 40 31.22 -4.21 7.66
C GLY A 40 31.20 -5.22 6.51
N GLY A 41 31.82 -4.92 5.36
CA GLY A 41 31.88 -5.80 4.20
C GLY A 41 30.66 -5.72 3.28
N VAL A 42 29.88 -4.64 3.36
CA VAL A 42 28.77 -4.35 2.44
C VAL A 42 29.31 -3.50 1.29
N THR A 43 29.32 -4.06 0.08
CA THR A 43 29.82 -3.37 -1.13
C THR A 43 28.73 -2.95 -2.10
N ASP A 44 27.54 -3.53 -1.97
CA ASP A 44 26.39 -3.23 -2.81
C ASP A 44 25.36 -2.43 -2.01
N PHE A 45 25.46 -1.10 -2.13
CA PHE A 45 24.51 -0.18 -1.54
C PHE A 45 24.27 1.03 -2.43
N THR A 46 23.06 1.59 -2.33
CA THR A 46 22.59 2.74 -3.09
C THR A 46 21.90 3.72 -2.15
N GLN A 47 22.24 4.99 -2.28
CA GLN A 47 21.56 6.06 -1.55
C GLN A 47 20.37 6.54 -2.38
N ASP A 48 19.21 6.64 -1.73
CA ASP A 48 17.99 7.22 -2.28
C ASP A 48 17.44 8.25 -1.27
N ALA A 49 17.84 9.51 -1.44
CA ALA A 49 17.61 10.59 -0.48
C ALA A 49 18.14 10.27 0.94
N ASP A 50 17.25 10.14 1.91
CA ASP A 50 17.50 9.79 3.31
C ASP A 50 17.58 8.27 3.56
N TRP A 51 17.33 7.44 2.55
CA TRP A 51 17.48 5.99 2.61
C TRP A 51 18.82 5.52 2.03
N ILE A 52 19.44 4.53 2.68
CA ILE A 52 20.51 3.73 2.08
C ILE A 52 20.02 2.29 1.98
N ASN A 53 19.79 1.84 0.75
CA ASN A 53 19.38 0.47 0.44
C ASN A 53 20.63 -0.36 0.18
N PHE A 54 20.76 -1.53 0.81
CA PHE A 54 21.91 -2.39 0.61
C PHE A 54 21.53 -3.87 0.58
N CYS A 55 22.33 -4.66 -0.12
CA CYS A 55 22.17 -6.10 -0.23
C CYS A 55 23.39 -6.80 0.39
N THR A 56 23.16 -7.79 1.24
CA THR A 56 24.23 -8.56 1.88
C THR A 56 23.77 -9.95 2.32
N THR A 57 24.69 -10.78 2.80
CA THR A 57 24.38 -12.12 3.34
C THR A 57 23.90 -12.04 4.79
N VAL A 58 23.16 -13.06 5.25
CA VAL A 58 22.74 -13.18 6.65
C VAL A 58 23.93 -13.14 7.61
N ASP A 59 25.04 -13.78 7.24
CA ASP A 59 26.25 -13.79 8.07
C ASP A 59 26.86 -12.39 8.23
N THR A 60 26.91 -11.61 7.15
CA THR A 60 27.39 -10.23 7.20
C THR A 60 26.42 -9.33 7.96
N ALA A 61 25.11 -9.45 7.72
CA ALA A 61 24.09 -8.69 8.44
C ALA A 61 24.13 -8.95 9.96
N ASN A 62 24.28 -10.22 10.38
CA ASN A 62 24.41 -10.59 11.79
C ASN A 62 25.63 -9.94 12.45
N LYS A 63 26.78 -9.85 11.75
CA LYS A 63 27.99 -9.20 12.27
C LYS A 63 27.85 -7.68 12.32
N LEU A 64 27.35 -7.09 11.23
CA LEU A 64 27.19 -5.64 11.08
C LEU A 64 26.23 -5.07 12.13
N LEU A 65 25.13 -5.77 12.38
CA LEU A 65 24.02 -5.33 13.22
C LEU A 65 23.99 -6.01 14.61
N ASN A 66 25.03 -6.75 14.99
CA ASN A 66 25.04 -7.58 16.21
C ASN A 66 23.73 -8.36 16.42
N ALA A 67 23.24 -8.97 15.34
CA ALA A 67 21.89 -9.51 15.27
C ALA A 67 21.89 -11.04 15.10
N GLN A 68 20.71 -11.63 15.24
CA GLN A 68 20.46 -13.02 14.87
C GLN A 68 19.25 -13.11 13.94
N PHE A 69 19.49 -13.06 12.65
CA PHE A 69 18.49 -13.30 11.63
C PHE A 69 18.12 -14.79 11.58
N LYS A 70 16.83 -15.07 11.69
CA LYS A 70 16.25 -16.41 11.66
C LYS A 70 14.95 -16.39 10.87
N TRP A 71 14.55 -17.58 10.45
CA TRP A 71 13.25 -17.83 9.88
C TRP A 71 12.20 -17.99 10.97
N TYR A 72 11.19 -17.13 10.95
CA TYR A 72 10.01 -17.21 11.80
C TYR A 72 8.82 -17.58 10.96
N VAL A 73 7.95 -18.44 11.48
CA VAL A 73 6.71 -18.83 10.81
C VAL A 73 5.56 -18.41 11.70
N SER A 74 4.56 -17.72 11.14
CA SER A 74 3.33 -17.45 11.87
C SER A 74 2.44 -18.68 11.90
N ASP A 75 1.98 -19.08 13.08
CA ASP A 75 1.04 -20.19 13.27
C ASP A 75 -0.33 -19.96 12.61
N VAL A 76 -0.66 -18.71 12.26
CA VAL A 76 -2.00 -18.35 11.73
C VAL A 76 -2.08 -18.42 10.21
N LYS A 77 -1.06 -17.94 9.50
CA LYS A 77 -1.05 -17.87 8.03
C LYS A 77 0.05 -18.72 7.39
N HIS A 78 0.87 -19.41 8.20
CA HIS A 78 2.06 -20.15 7.75
C HIS A 78 3.04 -19.33 6.90
N ILE A 79 3.01 -18.00 7.05
CA ILE A 79 3.93 -17.10 6.35
C ILE A 79 5.28 -17.16 7.07
N ARG A 80 6.32 -17.55 6.34
CA ARG A 80 7.70 -17.68 6.80
C ARG A 80 8.49 -16.40 6.50
N ARG A 81 9.08 -15.71 7.48
CA ARG A 81 9.82 -14.44 7.35
C ARG A 81 11.23 -14.50 7.94
N LEU A 82 12.19 -13.86 7.26
CA LEU A 82 13.56 -13.71 7.74
C LEU A 82 13.67 -12.42 8.56
N ARG A 83 13.82 -12.52 9.86
CA ARG A 83 13.84 -11.36 10.78
C ARG A 83 14.82 -11.61 11.91
N THR A 84 15.07 -10.58 12.70
CA THR A 84 15.74 -10.70 13.99
C THR A 84 14.84 -10.12 15.08
N LEU A 85 15.08 -10.46 16.35
CA LEU A 85 14.29 -9.91 17.46
C LEU A 85 14.89 -8.62 18.04
N GLN A 86 16.18 -8.41 17.81
CA GLN A 86 16.93 -7.24 18.26
C GLN A 86 18.17 -7.08 17.38
N TYR A 87 18.69 -5.86 17.34
CA TYR A 87 19.95 -5.54 16.71
C TYR A 87 20.62 -4.39 17.46
N ASP A 88 21.93 -4.28 17.35
CA ASP A 88 22.71 -3.17 17.88
C ASP A 88 23.60 -2.60 16.78
N VAL A 89 23.87 -1.30 16.86
CA VAL A 89 24.82 -0.63 15.97
C VAL A 89 25.88 0.10 16.80
N PRO A 90 27.08 0.35 16.25
CA PRO A 90 28.09 1.13 16.96
C PRO A 90 27.60 2.51 17.39
N GLU A 91 28.09 3.00 18.54
CA GLU A 91 27.77 4.34 19.06
C GLU A 91 28.08 5.45 18.03
N SER A 92 29.12 5.25 17.22
CA SER A 92 29.54 6.17 16.16
C SER A 92 28.52 6.36 15.04
N VAL A 93 27.61 5.39 14.80
CA VAL A 93 26.57 5.48 13.75
C VAL A 93 25.16 5.61 14.30
N THR A 94 24.96 5.32 15.58
CA THR A 94 23.67 5.48 16.28
C THR A 94 23.01 6.85 16.03
N PRO A 95 23.70 8.00 16.11
CA PRO A 95 23.05 9.31 15.88
C PRO A 95 22.68 9.57 14.40
N HIS A 96 23.14 8.73 13.48
CA HIS A 96 22.97 8.88 12.04
C HIS A 96 21.89 7.95 11.46
N ILE A 97 21.33 7.04 12.27
CA ILE A 97 20.39 6.01 11.82
C ILE A 97 19.10 6.11 12.65
N ASN A 98 17.98 6.35 11.98
CA ASN A 98 16.66 6.30 12.61
C ASN A 98 16.09 4.89 12.70
N THR A 99 16.28 4.09 11.65
CA THR A 99 15.72 2.74 11.56
C THR A 99 16.49 1.92 10.55
N ILE A 100 16.54 0.61 10.77
CA ILE A 100 17.08 -0.37 9.82
C ILE A 100 15.97 -1.36 9.54
N GLN A 101 15.51 -1.43 8.29
CA GLN A 101 14.45 -2.33 7.86
C GLN A 101 14.89 -3.13 6.63
N PRO A 102 14.44 -4.40 6.50
CA PRO A 102 13.63 -5.15 7.45
C PRO A 102 14.46 -5.83 8.56
N THR A 103 14.18 -5.56 9.84
CA THR A 103 14.89 -6.20 10.98
C THR A 103 13.94 -6.86 11.98
N THR A 104 13.32 -6.06 12.85
CA THR A 104 12.54 -6.49 14.02
C THR A 104 11.04 -6.46 13.79
N ARG A 105 10.59 -5.89 12.67
CA ARG A 105 9.18 -5.76 12.35
C ARG A 105 8.63 -7.01 11.65
N PHE A 106 7.58 -7.59 12.20
CA PHE A 106 6.88 -8.77 11.64
C PHE A 106 5.52 -8.42 11.02
N GLY A 107 5.31 -7.18 10.54
CA GLY A 107 4.00 -6.57 10.24
C GLY A 107 2.92 -7.51 9.71
N LYS A 108 1.72 -7.47 10.30
CA LYS A 108 0.56 -8.24 9.82
C LYS A 108 -0.39 -7.39 8.96
N ILE A 109 -0.20 -7.44 7.64
CA ILE A 109 -1.16 -6.80 6.73
C ILE A 109 -2.47 -7.57 6.78
N SER A 110 -3.52 -6.84 7.10
CA SER A 110 -4.90 -7.30 7.03
C SER A 110 -5.78 -6.22 6.42
N PRO A 111 -6.78 -6.60 5.61
CA PRO A 111 -7.84 -5.68 5.24
C PRO A 111 -8.53 -5.19 6.51
N LYS A 112 -8.95 -3.92 6.53
CA LYS A 112 -9.74 -3.40 7.64
C LYS A 112 -11.13 -4.04 7.60
N LYS A 113 -11.35 -5.02 8.46
CA LYS A 113 -12.63 -5.73 8.54
C LYS A 113 -13.74 -4.81 9.06
N ALA A 114 -14.90 -4.87 8.42
CA ALA A 114 -16.11 -4.28 8.96
C ALA A 114 -16.45 -4.88 10.35
N VAL A 115 -16.93 -4.04 11.25
CA VAL A 115 -17.35 -4.43 12.62
C VAL A 115 -18.77 -5.02 12.64
N THR A 116 -19.38 -5.25 11.48
CA THR A 116 -20.77 -5.70 11.37
C THR A 116 -20.90 -7.22 11.58
N HIS A 117 -21.77 -7.61 12.51
CA HIS A 117 -21.93 -8.98 12.98
C HIS A 117 -22.93 -9.85 12.20
N SER A 118 -23.50 -9.33 11.12
CA SER A 118 -24.58 -10.03 10.40
C SER A 118 -24.48 -9.82 8.89
N LYS A 119 -24.35 -10.93 8.16
CA LYS A 119 -24.60 -10.96 6.71
C LYS A 119 -26.13 -10.82 6.50
N PRO A 120 -26.60 -9.95 5.60
CA PRO A 120 -28.02 -9.91 5.23
C PRO A 120 -28.46 -11.32 4.78
N SER A 121 -29.52 -11.85 5.39
CA SER A 121 -29.85 -13.28 5.26
C SER A 121 -30.38 -13.69 3.89
N GLN A 122 -30.80 -12.75 3.04
CA GLN A 122 -31.04 -12.96 1.60
C GLN A 122 -30.86 -11.62 0.87
N LEU A 123 -30.01 -11.61 -0.16
CA LEU A 123 -29.84 -10.46 -1.04
C LEU A 123 -30.55 -10.76 -2.36
N ASP A 124 -31.70 -10.13 -2.60
CA ASP A 124 -32.30 -10.09 -3.93
C ASP A 124 -31.63 -8.96 -4.73
N VAL A 125 -30.65 -9.36 -5.56
CA VAL A 125 -29.86 -8.44 -6.39
C VAL A 125 -30.75 -7.72 -7.40
N THR A 126 -31.81 -8.35 -7.91
CA THR A 126 -32.72 -7.75 -8.87
C THR A 126 -33.58 -6.67 -8.22
N ALA A 127 -34.12 -6.96 -7.03
CA ALA A 127 -34.85 -5.96 -6.25
C ALA A 127 -33.95 -4.78 -5.84
N LEU A 128 -32.70 -5.06 -5.45
CA LEU A 128 -31.73 -4.03 -5.11
C LEU A 128 -31.37 -3.15 -6.31
N ALA A 129 -31.15 -3.75 -7.48
CA ALA A 129 -30.88 -3.01 -8.70
C ALA A 129 -32.07 -2.12 -9.11
N ALA A 130 -33.30 -2.63 -8.97
CA ALA A 130 -34.50 -1.83 -9.20
C ALA A 130 -34.60 -0.65 -8.22
N ALA A 131 -34.26 -0.85 -6.94
CA ALA A 131 -34.20 0.20 -5.94
C ALA A 131 -33.14 1.27 -6.28
N VAL A 132 -31.95 0.87 -6.73
CA VAL A 132 -30.88 1.77 -7.19
C VAL A 132 -31.35 2.64 -8.36
N VAL A 133 -31.99 2.05 -9.38
CA VAL A 133 -32.53 2.79 -10.53
C VAL A 133 -33.63 3.75 -10.10
N ALA A 134 -34.48 3.34 -9.16
CA ALA A 134 -35.53 4.18 -8.59
C ALA A 134 -35.01 5.25 -7.60
N LYS A 135 -33.69 5.30 -7.34
CA LYS A 135 -33.07 6.11 -6.27
C LYS A 135 -33.74 5.91 -4.91
N ASN A 136 -34.28 4.72 -4.66
CA ASN A 136 -34.86 4.38 -3.38
C ASN A 136 -33.73 4.06 -2.39
N ILE A 137 -33.78 4.68 -1.21
CA ILE A 137 -32.78 4.51 -0.14
C ILE A 137 -33.31 3.69 1.04
N SER A 138 -34.50 3.08 0.94
CA SER A 138 -35.10 2.30 2.03
C SER A 138 -34.28 1.09 2.45
N HIS A 139 -33.34 0.63 1.62
CA HIS A 139 -32.45 -0.49 1.91
C HIS A 139 -31.11 -0.08 2.58
N CYS A 140 -30.82 1.23 2.66
CA CYS A 140 -29.51 1.73 3.11
C CYS A 140 -29.22 1.51 4.60
N ASP A 141 -30.21 1.10 5.40
CA ASP A 141 -30.02 0.68 6.79
C ASP A 141 -29.44 -0.74 6.91
N SER A 142 -29.54 -1.52 5.84
CA SER A 142 -29.22 -2.95 5.81
C SER A 142 -28.13 -3.28 4.79
N ILE A 143 -28.15 -2.63 3.62
CA ILE A 143 -27.21 -2.82 2.52
C ILE A 143 -26.82 -1.44 2.00
N ILE A 144 -25.54 -1.10 2.13
CA ILE A 144 -25.00 0.12 1.54
C ILE A 144 -24.76 -0.12 0.05
N THR A 145 -25.15 0.85 -0.79
CA THR A 145 -24.86 0.91 -2.23
C THR A 145 -24.27 2.28 -2.58
N PRO A 146 -23.69 2.47 -3.77
CA PRO A 146 -23.23 3.81 -4.19
C PRO A 146 -24.31 4.88 -4.14
N THR A 147 -25.56 4.55 -4.48
CA THR A 147 -26.71 5.46 -4.33
C THR A 147 -26.91 5.86 -2.88
N CYS A 148 -26.81 4.91 -1.93
CA CYS A 148 -26.86 5.24 -0.51
C CYS A 148 -25.78 6.25 -0.13
N LEU A 149 -24.54 6.07 -0.58
CA LEU A 149 -23.45 7.01 -0.28
C LEU A 149 -23.71 8.39 -0.88
N LYS A 150 -24.19 8.45 -2.13
CA LYS A 150 -24.49 9.73 -2.79
C LYS A 150 -25.57 10.53 -2.06
N GLU A 151 -26.59 9.86 -1.54
CA GLU A 151 -27.67 10.50 -0.77
C GLU A 151 -27.22 10.84 0.65
N LEU A 152 -26.63 9.88 1.39
CA LEU A 152 -26.21 10.08 2.79
C LEU A 152 -25.17 11.18 2.96
N TYR A 153 -24.28 11.36 1.98
CA TYR A 153 -23.24 12.39 1.99
C TYR A 153 -23.60 13.64 1.18
N ASN A 154 -24.85 13.78 0.72
CA ASN A 154 -25.31 14.92 -0.10
C ASN A 154 -24.45 15.19 -1.34
N ILE A 155 -23.92 14.13 -1.97
CA ILE A 155 -23.23 14.21 -3.28
C ILE A 155 -24.27 14.50 -4.37
N GLY A 156 -25.49 13.98 -4.22
CA GLY A 156 -26.61 14.23 -5.11
C GLY A 156 -26.33 13.78 -6.55
N ASP A 157 -26.58 14.66 -7.50
CA ASP A 157 -26.41 14.43 -8.94
C ASP A 157 -25.06 14.94 -9.48
N TYR A 158 -24.10 15.28 -8.60
CA TYR A 158 -22.77 15.66 -9.02
C TYR A 158 -22.17 14.62 -9.97
N GLN A 159 -21.67 15.11 -11.10
CA GLN A 159 -20.90 14.35 -12.07
C GLN A 159 -19.52 14.93 -12.13
N ALA A 160 -18.52 14.09 -11.92
CA ALA A 160 -17.14 14.50 -12.12
C ALA A 160 -16.90 14.78 -13.61
N ASP A 161 -15.95 15.68 -13.89
CA ASP A 161 -15.50 15.92 -15.27
C ASP A 161 -14.30 15.00 -15.57
N ALA A 162 -14.47 14.11 -16.55
CA ALA A 162 -13.41 13.22 -17.04
C ALA A 162 -12.17 14.01 -17.52
N ASN A 163 -12.36 15.26 -17.95
CA ASN A 163 -11.29 16.14 -18.46
C ASN A 163 -10.69 17.05 -17.40
N SER A 164 -11.12 16.96 -16.13
CA SER A 164 -10.58 17.76 -15.03
C SER A 164 -9.09 17.51 -14.76
N GLY A 165 -8.56 16.39 -15.25
CA GLY A 165 -7.21 15.91 -14.94
C GLY A 165 -7.10 15.19 -13.60
N SER A 166 -8.21 15.08 -12.85
CA SER A 166 -8.27 14.35 -11.58
C SER A 166 -8.18 12.84 -11.80
N LYS A 167 -7.39 12.16 -10.98
CA LYS A 167 -7.14 10.72 -11.03
C LYS A 167 -7.21 10.15 -9.63
N ILE A 168 -7.78 8.95 -9.52
CA ILE A 168 -7.90 8.24 -8.26
C ILE A 168 -7.15 6.92 -8.39
N ALA A 169 -6.45 6.50 -7.34
CA ALA A 169 -5.94 5.16 -7.25
C ALA A 169 -6.31 4.51 -5.91
N PHE A 170 -6.18 3.19 -5.86
CA PHE A 170 -6.25 2.42 -4.62
C PHE A 170 -5.14 1.39 -4.60
N ALA A 171 -4.68 1.03 -3.40
CA ALA A 171 -3.54 0.13 -3.23
C ALA A 171 -3.98 -1.27 -2.81
N SER A 172 -3.45 -2.29 -3.49
CA SER A 172 -3.71 -3.72 -3.22
C SER A 172 -2.41 -4.41 -2.78
N TYR A 173 -2.41 -5.03 -1.60
CA TYR A 173 -1.20 -5.63 -0.98
C TYR A 173 -1.29 -7.13 -0.68
N LEU A 174 -2.46 -7.76 -0.84
CA LEU A 174 -2.73 -9.11 -0.35
C LEU A 174 -3.00 -10.15 -1.44
N GLU A 175 -2.46 -9.96 -2.63
CA GLU A 175 -2.67 -10.87 -3.77
C GLU A 175 -4.16 -11.00 -4.16
N GLU A 176 -4.96 -9.99 -3.80
CA GLU A 176 -6.31 -9.75 -4.31
C GLU A 176 -6.21 -8.72 -5.44
N TYR A 177 -6.97 -8.93 -6.52
CA TYR A 177 -6.89 -8.16 -7.76
C TYR A 177 -8.29 -7.79 -8.24
N ALA A 178 -8.54 -6.50 -8.46
CA ALA A 178 -9.85 -6.08 -8.93
C ALA A 178 -10.16 -6.72 -10.30
N ARG A 179 -11.39 -7.17 -10.53
CA ARG A 179 -11.74 -7.96 -11.72
C ARG A 179 -12.64 -7.20 -12.66
N TYR A 180 -12.30 -7.20 -13.95
CA TYR A 180 -13.08 -6.54 -15.00
C TYR A 180 -14.52 -7.09 -15.09
N ALA A 181 -14.68 -8.42 -15.00
CA ALA A 181 -16.00 -9.05 -15.06
C ALA A 181 -16.86 -8.73 -13.82
N ASP A 182 -16.24 -8.62 -12.65
CA ASP A 182 -16.96 -8.25 -11.42
C ASP A 182 -17.35 -6.77 -11.45
N LEU A 183 -16.49 -5.89 -11.98
CA LEU A 183 -16.82 -4.49 -12.23
C LEU A 183 -18.01 -4.35 -13.21
N GLU A 184 -17.99 -5.06 -14.34
CA GLU A 184 -19.11 -5.01 -15.31
C GLU A 184 -20.43 -5.43 -14.66
N ASN A 185 -20.42 -6.48 -13.84
CA ASN A 185 -21.60 -6.87 -13.06
C ASN A 185 -22.03 -5.75 -12.10
N PHE A 186 -21.10 -5.18 -11.34
CA PHE A 186 -21.40 -4.10 -10.40
C PHE A 186 -22.00 -2.87 -11.10
N GLU A 187 -21.45 -2.46 -12.24
CA GLU A 187 -21.99 -1.36 -13.05
C GLU A 187 -23.42 -1.63 -13.51
N ASN A 188 -23.70 -2.86 -13.96
CA ASN A 188 -25.03 -3.23 -14.44
C ASN A 188 -26.10 -3.18 -13.34
N TYR A 189 -25.77 -3.53 -12.10
CA TYR A 189 -26.75 -3.66 -11.01
C TYR A 189 -26.75 -2.47 -10.04
N LEU A 190 -25.59 -1.89 -9.72
CA LEU A 190 -25.43 -0.97 -8.59
C LEU A 190 -24.87 0.41 -8.97
N ALA A 191 -24.24 0.55 -10.14
CA ALA A 191 -23.72 1.81 -10.64
C ALA A 191 -23.97 2.02 -12.15
N PRO A 192 -25.23 2.01 -12.62
CA PRO A 192 -25.54 2.08 -14.05
C PRO A 192 -25.09 3.38 -14.73
N TRP A 193 -24.86 4.46 -13.98
CA TRP A 193 -24.29 5.71 -14.51
C TRP A 193 -22.81 5.61 -14.87
N ALA A 194 -22.11 4.60 -14.34
CA ALA A 194 -20.70 4.35 -14.63
C ALA A 194 -20.51 3.24 -15.69
N LYS A 195 -21.60 2.75 -16.29
CA LYS A 195 -21.56 1.62 -17.20
C LYS A 195 -20.58 1.83 -18.36
N GLY A 196 -19.69 0.85 -18.56
CA GLY A 196 -18.67 0.86 -19.59
C GLY A 196 -17.41 1.64 -19.21
N GLN A 197 -17.35 2.17 -17.99
CA GLN A 197 -16.10 2.64 -17.42
C GLN A 197 -15.17 1.45 -17.15
N ASN A 198 -13.87 1.71 -17.12
CA ASN A 198 -12.90 0.69 -16.79
C ASN A 198 -11.78 1.32 -15.93
N PHE A 199 -10.91 0.47 -15.39
CA PHE A 199 -9.78 0.85 -14.56
C PHE A 199 -8.46 0.33 -15.15
N SER A 200 -7.38 1.00 -14.78
CA SER A 200 -6.02 0.59 -15.13
C SER A 200 -5.36 -0.14 -13.97
N VAL A 201 -4.35 -0.95 -14.25
CA VAL A 201 -3.54 -1.60 -13.21
C VAL A 201 -2.08 -1.21 -13.42
N THR A 202 -1.44 -0.72 -12.36
CA THR A 202 0.02 -0.58 -12.29
C THR A 202 0.54 -1.57 -11.28
N THR A 203 1.49 -2.39 -11.70
CA THR A 203 2.10 -3.39 -10.84
C THR A 203 3.42 -2.88 -10.28
N PHE A 204 3.63 -3.07 -8.99
CA PHE A 204 4.89 -2.80 -8.31
C PHE A 204 5.49 -4.10 -7.80
N ASN A 205 6.81 -4.22 -7.92
CA ASN A 205 7.60 -5.32 -7.36
C ASN A 205 7.04 -6.73 -7.68
N GLY A 206 6.59 -6.98 -8.91
CA GLY A 206 6.03 -8.29 -9.29
C GLY A 206 4.58 -8.52 -8.85
N GLY A 207 3.84 -7.44 -8.53
CA GLY A 207 2.39 -7.47 -8.45
C GLY A 207 1.75 -8.08 -9.69
N LEU A 208 0.65 -8.79 -9.48
CA LEU A 208 -0.09 -9.44 -10.56
C LEU A 208 -1.40 -8.72 -10.84
N ASN A 209 -2.07 -9.18 -11.89
CA ASN A 209 -3.40 -8.76 -12.28
C ASN A 209 -4.18 -10.00 -12.71
N ASP A 210 -4.41 -10.94 -11.77
CA ASP A 210 -5.02 -12.23 -12.10
C ASP A 210 -6.55 -12.13 -12.20
N GLN A 211 -7.00 -11.98 -13.45
CA GLN A 211 -8.41 -11.83 -13.80
C GLN A 211 -9.20 -13.14 -13.76
N ASN A 212 -8.54 -14.31 -13.73
CA ASN A 212 -9.20 -15.61 -13.85
C ASN A 212 -9.06 -16.47 -12.59
N SER A 213 -8.47 -15.93 -11.53
CA SER A 213 -8.33 -16.62 -10.24
C SER A 213 -9.68 -16.98 -9.62
N SER A 214 -9.77 -18.15 -9.00
CA SER A 214 -10.88 -18.52 -8.12
C SER A 214 -10.65 -18.10 -6.67
N SER A 215 -9.51 -17.49 -6.36
CA SER A 215 -9.22 -16.93 -5.03
C SER A 215 -10.19 -15.81 -4.67
N ASP A 216 -10.26 -15.47 -3.38
CA ASP A 216 -11.00 -14.28 -2.95
C ASP A 216 -10.39 -13.02 -3.57
N SER A 217 -11.24 -12.05 -3.90
CA SER A 217 -10.83 -10.72 -4.35
C SER A 217 -11.80 -9.64 -3.84
N GLY A 218 -12.44 -9.93 -2.71
CA GLY A 218 -13.48 -9.09 -2.15
C GLY A 218 -12.99 -7.68 -1.83
N GLU A 219 -11.77 -7.51 -1.31
CA GLU A 219 -11.25 -6.21 -0.93
C GLU A 219 -10.92 -5.36 -2.16
N ALA A 220 -10.17 -5.90 -3.11
CA ALA A 220 -9.77 -5.18 -4.31
C ALA A 220 -10.99 -4.80 -5.19
N ASN A 221 -11.97 -5.71 -5.29
CA ASN A 221 -13.24 -5.42 -5.95
C ASN A 221 -14.04 -4.35 -5.19
N LEU A 222 -14.14 -4.43 -3.85
CA LEU A 222 -14.85 -3.46 -3.03
C LEU A 222 -14.28 -2.05 -3.20
N ASP A 223 -12.96 -1.92 -3.09
CA ASP A 223 -12.24 -0.65 -3.25
C ASP A 223 -12.53 -0.04 -4.63
N LEU A 224 -12.31 -0.81 -5.71
CA LEU A 224 -12.57 -0.34 -7.08
C LEU A 224 -14.03 0.09 -7.27
N GLN A 225 -14.96 -0.80 -6.94
CA GLN A 225 -16.37 -0.65 -7.27
C GLN A 225 -16.99 0.55 -6.54
N TYR A 226 -16.63 0.77 -5.28
CA TYR A 226 -17.14 1.91 -4.53
C TYR A 226 -16.50 3.23 -4.91
N ILE A 227 -15.19 3.25 -5.19
CA ILE A 227 -14.53 4.44 -5.75
C ILE A 227 -15.24 4.83 -7.04
N LEU A 228 -15.32 3.90 -8.00
CA LEU A 228 -15.94 4.13 -9.29
C LEU A 228 -17.43 4.52 -9.17
N GLY A 229 -18.17 3.86 -8.28
CA GLY A 229 -19.58 4.14 -8.04
C GLY A 229 -19.85 5.59 -7.60
N VAL A 230 -18.95 6.22 -6.85
CA VAL A 230 -19.13 7.61 -6.39
C VAL A 230 -18.38 8.64 -7.23
N SER A 231 -17.31 8.28 -7.93
CA SER A 231 -16.42 9.21 -8.63
C SER A 231 -16.46 9.13 -10.16
N ALA A 232 -17.27 8.24 -10.74
CA ALA A 232 -17.43 8.16 -12.19
C ALA A 232 -17.73 9.55 -12.80
N PRO A 233 -17.10 9.92 -13.93
CA PRO A 233 -16.27 9.10 -14.84
C PRO A 233 -14.75 9.28 -14.66
N LEU A 234 -14.24 9.67 -13.48
CA LEU A 234 -12.80 9.87 -13.29
C LEU A 234 -12.00 8.57 -13.47
N PRO A 235 -10.80 8.63 -14.09
CA PRO A 235 -9.93 7.45 -14.23
C PRO A 235 -9.50 6.89 -12.87
N VAL A 236 -9.61 5.57 -12.74
CA VAL A 236 -9.21 4.81 -11.55
C VAL A 236 -8.06 3.86 -11.90
N THR A 237 -7.03 3.83 -11.05
CA THR A 237 -5.89 2.91 -11.18
C THR A 237 -5.74 2.04 -9.93
N GLU A 238 -5.65 0.72 -10.10
CA GLU A 238 -5.18 -0.18 -9.06
C GLU A 238 -3.65 -0.18 -9.01
N PHE A 239 -3.10 0.11 -7.83
CA PHE A 239 -1.69 -0.10 -7.53
C PHE A 239 -1.52 -1.46 -6.86
N SER A 240 -1.28 -2.47 -7.70
CA SER A 240 -1.04 -3.86 -7.27
C SER A 240 0.42 -4.00 -6.86
N THR A 241 0.67 -3.92 -5.56
CA THR A 241 2.00 -4.15 -5.01
C THR A 241 2.10 -5.60 -4.60
N GLY A 242 2.68 -6.38 -5.51
CA GLY A 242 3.26 -7.65 -5.13
C GLY A 242 4.63 -7.41 -4.53
N GLY A 243 5.37 -8.50 -4.44
CA GLY A 243 6.72 -8.39 -4.02
C GLY A 243 6.81 -8.17 -2.53
N ARG A 244 7.75 -8.92 -2.02
CA ARG A 244 8.13 -8.94 -0.66
C ARG A 244 9.59 -8.46 -0.83
N GLY A 245 9.98 -7.32 -0.22
CA GLY A 245 11.25 -6.62 -0.52
C GLY A 245 12.47 -7.55 -0.63
N PRO A 246 13.48 -7.26 -1.47
CA PRO A 246 14.41 -8.22 -2.07
C PRO A 246 14.97 -9.30 -1.13
N LEU A 247 14.99 -10.55 -1.61
CA LEU A 247 15.62 -11.69 -0.94
C LEU A 247 16.93 -12.00 -1.66
N VAL A 248 18.04 -11.97 -0.93
CA VAL A 248 19.32 -12.55 -1.40
C VAL A 248 19.24 -14.06 -1.16
N PRO A 249 19.24 -14.91 -2.21
CA PRO A 249 19.10 -16.36 -2.03
C PRO A 249 20.25 -16.96 -1.22
N ASP A 250 19.93 -17.92 -0.33
CA ASP A 250 20.91 -18.67 0.44
C ASP A 250 20.58 -20.17 0.48
N LEU A 251 21.44 -20.98 1.13
CA LEU A 251 21.29 -22.44 1.22
C LEU A 251 19.95 -22.90 1.84
N THR A 252 19.29 -22.03 2.60
CA THR A 252 18.01 -22.29 3.28
C THR A 252 16.81 -21.69 2.55
N GLN A 253 17.05 -20.81 1.58
CA GLN A 253 16.04 -20.26 0.67
C GLN A 253 16.66 -19.89 -0.69
N PRO A 254 16.84 -20.90 -1.57
CA PRO A 254 17.50 -20.69 -2.86
C PRO A 254 16.61 -20.02 -3.89
N ASP A 255 15.29 -19.95 -3.65
CA ASP A 255 14.32 -19.37 -4.58
C ASP A 255 14.02 -17.90 -4.22
N PRO A 256 14.47 -16.92 -5.02
CA PRO A 256 14.19 -15.50 -4.82
C PRO A 256 12.68 -15.18 -4.83
N ASN A 257 11.83 -16.06 -5.38
CA ASN A 257 10.38 -15.88 -5.44
C ASN A 257 9.66 -16.30 -4.14
N SER A 258 10.35 -16.91 -3.17
CA SER A 258 9.79 -17.36 -1.89
C SER A 258 9.76 -16.25 -0.82
N ASN A 259 9.73 -14.99 -1.22
CA ASN A 259 9.94 -13.86 -0.32
C ASN A 259 8.67 -13.47 0.45
N SER A 260 8.80 -13.00 1.70
CA SER A 260 7.69 -12.68 2.62
C SER A 260 7.73 -11.31 3.34
N ASN A 261 8.71 -10.47 2.99
CA ASN A 261 8.84 -9.05 3.33
C ASN A 261 7.61 -8.16 3.00
N GLU A 262 7.57 -6.97 3.61
CA GLU A 262 6.40 -6.08 3.68
C GLU A 262 6.24 -5.21 2.41
N PRO A 263 5.06 -5.18 1.77
CA PRO A 263 4.83 -4.40 0.55
C PRO A 263 4.54 -2.90 0.75
N TYR A 264 4.32 -2.41 1.99
CA TYR A 264 4.00 -0.99 2.21
C TYR A 264 5.15 -0.05 1.84
N LEU A 265 6.37 -0.35 2.30
CA LEU A 265 7.53 0.48 1.99
C LEU A 265 7.82 0.47 0.49
N GLU A 266 7.75 -0.71 -0.13
CA GLU A 266 7.89 -0.88 -1.58
C GLU A 266 6.87 -0.05 -2.34
N PHE A 267 5.60 -0.10 -1.94
CA PHE A 267 4.55 0.74 -2.51
C PHE A 267 4.89 2.23 -2.44
N PHE A 268 5.24 2.74 -1.26
CA PHE A 268 5.57 4.17 -1.10
C PHE A 268 6.80 4.54 -1.92
N GLN A 269 7.87 3.74 -1.89
CA GLN A 269 9.10 3.99 -2.65
C GLN A 269 8.87 3.99 -4.16
N ASN A 270 7.94 3.18 -4.68
CA ASN A 270 7.61 3.16 -6.10
C ASN A 270 6.64 4.27 -6.51
N VAL A 271 5.60 4.54 -5.72
CA VAL A 271 4.63 5.61 -5.99
C VAL A 271 5.31 6.99 -6.00
N LEU A 272 6.23 7.23 -5.07
CA LEU A 272 6.98 8.50 -5.03
C LEU A 272 7.87 8.72 -6.26
N LYS A 273 8.23 7.65 -6.99
CA LYS A 273 9.05 7.71 -8.20
C LYS A 273 8.26 7.93 -9.49
N LEU A 274 6.92 7.93 -9.42
CA LEU A 274 6.08 8.21 -10.59
C LEU A 274 6.25 9.66 -11.04
N ASP A 275 6.16 9.88 -12.35
CA ASP A 275 6.07 11.22 -12.90
C ASP A 275 4.80 11.91 -12.39
N GLN A 276 4.84 13.24 -12.23
CA GLN A 276 3.69 14.04 -11.79
C GLN A 276 2.43 13.79 -12.64
N LYS A 277 2.60 13.51 -13.93
CA LYS A 277 1.49 13.19 -14.84
C LYS A 277 0.86 11.83 -14.53
N ASP A 278 1.57 10.90 -13.91
CA ASP A 278 1.08 9.55 -13.60
C ASP A 278 0.67 9.42 -12.12
N LEU A 279 1.03 10.40 -11.29
CA LEU A 279 0.65 10.45 -9.88
C LEU A 279 -0.83 10.87 -9.72
N PRO A 280 -1.68 10.04 -9.10
CA PRO A 280 -3.06 10.40 -8.80
C PRO A 280 -3.12 11.39 -7.63
N GLN A 281 -4.11 12.29 -7.65
CA GLN A 281 -4.32 13.27 -6.58
C GLN A 281 -4.92 12.63 -5.33
N VAL A 282 -5.58 11.49 -5.48
CA VAL A 282 -6.17 10.72 -4.37
C VAL A 282 -5.72 9.27 -4.47
N ILE A 283 -5.18 8.74 -3.37
CA ILE A 283 -4.88 7.32 -3.22
C ILE A 283 -5.60 6.79 -2.00
N SER A 284 -6.48 5.80 -2.21
CA SER A 284 -7.15 5.07 -1.13
C SER A 284 -6.30 3.90 -0.63
N THR A 285 -6.27 3.69 0.69
CA THR A 285 -5.66 2.51 1.30
C THR A 285 -6.56 1.97 2.41
N SER A 286 -7.08 0.76 2.19
CA SER A 286 -8.01 0.04 3.06
C SER A 286 -7.31 -0.92 4.02
N TYR A 287 -5.96 -0.91 4.02
CA TYR A 287 -5.14 -1.80 4.81
C TYR A 287 -4.51 -1.07 5.99
N GLY A 288 -4.22 -1.81 7.06
CA GLY A 288 -3.50 -1.27 8.19
C GLY A 288 -3.08 -2.34 9.18
N GLU A 289 -2.30 -1.92 10.16
CA GLU A 289 -1.77 -2.76 11.23
C GLU A 289 -1.96 -2.05 12.58
N ASN A 290 -1.81 -2.78 13.69
CA ASN A 290 -1.83 -2.17 15.01
C ASN A 290 -0.53 -1.38 15.25
N GLU A 291 -0.64 -0.09 15.55
CA GLU A 291 0.49 0.81 15.82
C GLU A 291 1.39 0.32 16.97
N GLN A 292 0.83 -0.39 17.95
CA GLN A 292 1.62 -0.90 19.09
C GLN A 292 2.61 -2.00 18.68
N VAL A 293 2.39 -2.68 17.55
CA VAL A 293 3.34 -3.69 17.05
C VAL A 293 4.46 -3.09 16.18
N SER A 294 4.42 -1.79 15.87
CA SER A 294 5.47 -1.09 15.12
C SER A 294 6.56 -0.41 15.96
N HIS A 295 6.39 -0.32 17.29
CA HIS A 295 7.30 0.43 18.18
C HIS A 295 7.98 -0.40 19.28
N SER A 296 7.87 -1.72 19.31
CA SER A 296 8.40 -2.53 20.42
C SER A 296 9.93 -2.66 20.49
N SER A 297 10.69 -1.73 19.89
CA SER A 297 12.16 -1.76 19.85
C SER A 297 12.82 -0.67 20.72
N THR A 298 12.07 0.07 21.53
CA THR A 298 12.67 0.91 22.59
C THR A 298 12.62 0.14 23.89
N VAL A 299 13.69 -0.60 24.17
CA VAL A 299 14.02 -0.95 25.56
C VAL A 299 14.72 0.29 26.11
N ASP A 300 13.98 1.10 26.87
CA ASP A 300 14.59 2.10 27.75
C ASP A 300 15.47 1.39 28.80
N PRO A 301 16.60 2.00 29.20
CA PRO A 301 17.67 1.39 30.00
C PRO A 301 17.29 0.93 31.41
#